data_AF-A0A497ECD5-F1
#
_entry.id   AF-A0A497ECD5-F1
#
_cell.length_a   1.000
_cell.length_b   1.000
_cell.length_c   1.000
_cell.angle_alpha   90.00
_cell.angle_beta   90.00
_cell.angle_gamma   90.00
#
_symmetry.space_group_name_H-M   'P 1'
#
loop_
_entity.id
_entity.type
_entity.pdbx_description
1 polymer ?
#
loop_
_entity_poly.entity_id
_entity_poly.type
_entity_poly.pdbx_seq_one_letter_code
_entity_poly.pdbx_strand_id
1 'polypeptide(L)'
;MCDEGTNSCSGGALVCSDTTDSDLDVCDGIDNDCDPASADGSEDPFNGTACDTGLPGICSSGTTHCTAGSLTCEQNASPTAEVCDGLDNDCDGVEDDGDPGGGAACHTGLQGVCAEGTTTCVSGSLQCIQNVEASEEICNDLVDNDCNGEVDCDDGACIFDPWCEPGK
;
A
#
# COMPACT_ATOMS: atom_id res chain seq x y z
N MET A 1 9.06 0.77 -50.11
CA MET A 1 7.94 1.21 -49.26
C MET A 1 8.59 1.86 -48.06
N CYS A 2 8.82 3.16 -48.21
CA CYS A 2 9.01 4.15 -47.17
C CYS A 2 8.17 5.31 -47.73
N ASP A 3 6.87 5.24 -47.48
CA ASP A 3 5.90 6.28 -47.79
C ASP A 3 5.56 6.83 -46.39
N GLU A 4 5.86 8.06 -45.95
CA GLU A 4 6.17 9.36 -46.57
C GLU A 4 7.44 10.01 -45.94
N GLY A 5 7.82 11.23 -46.38
CA GLY A 5 9.06 11.94 -46.01
C GLY A 5 10.15 11.88 -47.09
N THR A 6 10.48 13.02 -47.71
CA THR A 6 11.41 13.04 -48.86
C THR A 6 12.84 12.83 -48.39
N ASN A 7 13.36 11.60 -48.49
CA ASN A 7 14.78 11.32 -48.32
C ASN A 7 15.60 12.00 -49.42
N SER A 8 16.32 13.06 -49.07
CA SER A 8 17.23 13.81 -49.94
C SER A 8 18.68 13.47 -49.59
N CYS A 9 19.52 13.14 -50.56
CA CYS A 9 20.95 13.02 -50.33
C CYS A 9 21.61 14.40 -50.40
N SER A 10 22.13 14.91 -49.28
CA SER A 10 22.95 16.12 -49.24
C SER A 10 24.33 15.79 -48.66
N GLY A 11 25.40 16.06 -49.41
CA GLY A 11 26.78 15.82 -48.96
C GLY A 11 27.20 14.34 -48.83
N GLY A 12 26.45 13.40 -49.41
CA GLY A 12 26.74 11.97 -49.33
C GLY A 12 26.11 11.25 -48.13
N ALA A 13 25.29 11.94 -47.35
CA ALA A 13 24.44 11.37 -46.30
C ALA A 13 22.96 11.44 -46.71
N LEU A 14 22.18 10.45 -46.27
CA LEU A 14 20.72 10.47 -46.37
C LEU A 14 20.20 11.56 -45.41
N VAL A 15 19.43 12.51 -45.91
CA VAL A 15 18.80 13.59 -45.14
C VAL A 15 17.30 13.48 -45.33
N CYS A 16 16.55 13.18 -44.27
CA CYS A 16 15.09 13.28 -44.34
C CYS A 16 14.70 14.77 -44.35
N SER A 17 13.78 15.14 -45.23
CA SER A 17 13.22 16.50 -45.31
C SER A 17 11.71 16.38 -45.19
N ASP A 18 11.22 16.36 -43.95
CA ASP A 18 9.86 16.79 -43.66
C ASP A 18 9.89 18.23 -43.11
N THR A 19 8.90 19.01 -43.48
CA THR A 19 8.76 20.42 -43.10
C THR A 19 7.36 20.71 -42.54
N THR A 20 6.55 19.68 -42.30
CA THR A 20 5.11 19.85 -42.09
C THR A 20 4.56 19.54 -40.70
N ASP A 21 5.35 19.02 -39.74
CA ASP A 21 4.97 18.92 -38.31
C ASP A 21 3.58 18.27 -38.11
N SER A 22 3.19 17.39 -39.04
CA SER A 22 1.81 16.86 -39.16
C SER A 22 1.70 15.37 -38.91
N ASP A 23 2.82 14.66 -38.92
CA ASP A 23 2.89 13.25 -38.60
C ASP A 23 3.29 13.11 -37.13
N LEU A 24 2.66 12.19 -36.41
CA LEU A 24 2.99 11.92 -35.02
C LEU A 24 4.17 10.95 -34.96
N ASP A 25 5.14 11.25 -34.11
CA ASP A 25 6.18 10.31 -33.71
C ASP A 25 5.59 9.18 -32.85
N VAL A 26 5.32 8.02 -33.46
CA VAL A 26 4.72 6.84 -32.79
C VAL A 26 5.80 5.87 -32.32
N CYS A 27 5.50 5.10 -31.28
CA CYS A 27 6.50 4.22 -30.68
C CYS A 27 6.66 2.91 -31.47
N ASP A 28 7.41 2.96 -32.57
CA ASP A 28 7.69 1.80 -33.44
C ASP A 28 9.18 1.61 -33.79
N GLY A 29 10.06 2.46 -33.23
CA GLY A 29 11.50 2.40 -33.44
C GLY A 29 11.95 3.09 -34.73
N ILE A 30 11.04 3.84 -35.35
CA ILE A 30 11.29 4.66 -36.54
C ILE A 30 10.96 6.10 -36.19
N ASP A 31 11.71 7.02 -36.77
CA ASP A 31 11.42 8.46 -36.74
C ASP A 31 10.30 8.74 -37.77
N ASN A 32 9.04 8.82 -37.32
CA ASN A 32 7.86 8.93 -38.19
C ASN A 32 7.56 10.37 -38.64
N ASP A 33 7.99 11.38 -37.88
CA ASP A 33 7.79 12.80 -38.18
C ASP A 33 9.03 13.43 -38.85
N CYS A 34 10.15 12.68 -38.91
CA CYS A 34 11.44 13.09 -39.45
C CYS A 34 12.03 14.33 -38.75
N ASP A 35 11.67 14.61 -37.50
CA ASP A 35 12.34 15.60 -36.67
C ASP A 35 13.45 14.93 -35.83
N PRO A 36 14.75 15.14 -36.15
CA PRO A 36 15.83 14.55 -35.36
C PRO A 36 15.91 15.06 -33.91
N ALA A 37 15.08 16.05 -33.54
CA ALA A 37 14.92 16.53 -32.17
C ALA A 37 13.78 15.85 -31.39
N SER A 38 12.78 15.26 -32.06
CA SER A 38 11.81 14.36 -31.44
C SER A 38 12.44 12.97 -31.27
N ALA A 39 12.02 12.26 -30.23
CA ALA A 39 12.58 10.95 -29.88
C ALA A 39 11.45 9.92 -29.95
N ASP A 40 11.65 8.84 -30.71
CA ASP A 40 10.72 7.72 -30.93
C ASP A 40 9.61 7.60 -29.88
N GLY A 41 8.38 7.81 -30.32
CA GLY A 41 7.18 7.76 -29.49
C GLY A 41 6.94 8.98 -28.61
N SER A 42 7.63 10.11 -28.85
CA SER A 42 7.46 11.34 -28.06
C SER A 42 6.07 11.97 -28.19
N GLU A 43 5.36 11.64 -29.27
CA GLU A 43 4.02 12.15 -29.58
C GLU A 43 2.99 11.02 -29.68
N ASP A 44 3.40 9.79 -29.36
CA ASP A 44 2.54 8.63 -29.34
C ASP A 44 1.38 8.87 -28.36
N PRO A 45 0.11 8.79 -28.80
CA PRO A 45 -1.05 9.05 -27.96
C PRO A 45 -1.15 8.16 -26.72
N PHE A 46 -0.46 7.01 -26.73
CA PHE A 46 -0.43 6.07 -25.64
C PHE A 46 0.80 6.22 -24.76
N ASN A 47 1.84 6.97 -25.12
CA ASN A 47 2.98 7.21 -24.24
C ASN A 47 2.57 8.08 -23.04
N GLY A 48 2.94 7.68 -21.82
CA GLY A 48 2.53 8.36 -20.59
C GLY A 48 1.09 8.08 -20.15
N THR A 49 0.42 7.08 -20.71
CA THR A 49 -0.95 6.70 -20.31
C THR A 49 -0.94 5.62 -19.22
N ALA A 50 -2.02 5.55 -18.44
CA ALA A 50 -2.16 4.53 -17.41
C ALA A 50 -2.26 3.13 -18.03
N CYS A 51 -1.57 2.17 -17.43
CA CYS A 51 -1.58 0.78 -17.85
C CYS A 51 -1.57 -0.17 -16.65
N ASP A 52 -1.85 -1.44 -16.92
CA ASP A 52 -1.77 -2.54 -15.95
C ASP A 52 -0.49 -3.33 -16.21
N THR A 53 0.36 -3.46 -15.19
CA THR A 53 1.65 -4.17 -15.28
C THR A 53 1.47 -5.70 -15.20
N GLY A 54 0.30 -6.18 -14.76
CA GLY A 54 0.03 -7.58 -14.45
C GLY A 54 0.63 -8.06 -13.13
N LEU A 55 1.29 -7.18 -12.36
CA LEU A 55 1.76 -7.46 -11.00
C LEU A 55 0.62 -7.27 -9.99
N PRO A 56 0.64 -7.97 -8.84
CA PRO A 56 -0.38 -7.78 -7.81
C PRO A 56 -0.17 -6.50 -7.00
N GLY A 57 -1.10 -6.23 -6.10
CA GLY A 57 -1.02 -5.14 -5.13
C GLY A 57 -0.83 -3.75 -5.75
N ILE A 58 -0.05 -2.93 -5.05
CA ILE A 58 0.26 -1.56 -5.49
C ILE A 58 1.06 -1.49 -6.80
N CYS A 59 1.72 -2.59 -7.18
CA CYS A 59 2.53 -2.67 -8.39
C CYS A 59 1.70 -2.83 -9.67
N SER A 60 0.40 -3.16 -9.56
CA SER A 60 -0.50 -3.35 -10.70
C SER A 60 -0.62 -2.09 -11.57
N SER A 61 -0.63 -0.91 -10.95
CA SER A 61 -0.72 0.36 -11.66
C SER A 61 0.63 0.75 -12.27
N GLY A 62 0.63 1.00 -13.57
CA GLY A 62 1.78 1.51 -14.29
C GLY A 62 1.48 2.69 -15.21
N THR A 63 2.54 3.20 -15.82
CA THR A 63 2.51 4.20 -16.88
C THR A 63 3.30 3.65 -18.08
N THR A 64 2.75 3.83 -19.28
CA THR A 64 3.43 3.43 -20.50
C THR A 64 4.59 4.36 -20.82
N HIS A 65 5.69 3.77 -21.28
CA HIS A 65 6.86 4.48 -21.78
C HIS A 65 7.28 3.89 -23.12
N CYS A 66 7.65 4.74 -24.08
CA CYS A 66 8.31 4.25 -25.28
C CYS A 66 9.76 3.87 -24.95
N THR A 67 10.07 2.57 -25.01
CA THR A 67 11.42 2.06 -24.80
C THR A 67 11.82 1.15 -25.96
N ALA A 68 12.83 1.58 -26.72
CA ALA A 68 13.37 0.84 -27.87
C ALA A 68 12.32 0.42 -28.91
N GLY A 69 11.44 1.35 -29.33
CA GLY A 69 10.43 1.11 -30.35
C GLY A 69 9.25 0.25 -29.93
N SER A 70 8.99 0.17 -28.62
CA SER A 70 7.80 -0.48 -28.08
C SER A 70 7.30 0.24 -26.84
N LEU A 71 5.98 0.37 -26.73
CA LEU A 71 5.35 0.81 -25.48
C LEU A 71 5.50 -0.29 -24.43
N THR A 72 6.11 0.06 -23.31
CA THR A 72 6.28 -0.80 -22.13
C THR A 72 5.52 -0.20 -20.96
N CYS A 73 4.79 -1.02 -20.21
CA CYS A 73 4.14 -0.58 -18.98
C CYS A 73 5.12 -0.68 -17.81
N GLU A 74 5.52 0.45 -17.24
CA GLU A 74 6.39 0.51 -16.06
C GLU A 74 5.56 0.80 -14.82
N GLN A 75 5.85 0.11 -13.72
CA GLN A 75 5.12 0.27 -12.45
C GLN A 75 5.26 1.68 -11.86
N ASN A 76 4.16 2.23 -11.35
CA ASN A 76 4.13 3.53 -10.69
C ASN A 76 4.70 3.47 -9.26
N ALA A 77 4.59 2.31 -8.61
CA ALA A 77 5.09 2.04 -7.27
C ALA A 77 6.00 0.81 -7.27
N SER A 78 7.14 0.89 -6.58
CA SER A 78 8.05 -0.25 -6.35
C SER A 78 7.60 -1.05 -5.11
N PRO A 79 7.86 -2.38 -5.07
CA PRO A 79 7.60 -3.19 -3.89
C PRO A 79 8.31 -2.64 -2.65
N THR A 80 7.61 -2.64 -1.53
CA THR A 80 8.14 -2.32 -0.20
C THR A 80 7.65 -3.34 0.81
N ALA A 81 8.32 -3.46 1.96
CA ALA A 81 7.82 -4.36 3.01
C ALA A 81 6.39 -3.98 3.44
N GLU A 82 5.59 -5.00 3.76
CA GLU A 82 4.23 -4.85 4.26
C GLU A 82 4.13 -3.90 5.45
N VAL A 83 3.11 -3.04 5.41
CA VAL A 83 2.62 -2.26 6.54
C VAL A 83 1.15 -2.56 6.74
N CYS A 84 0.63 -2.39 7.96
CA CYS A 84 -0.78 -2.64 8.23
C CYS A 84 -1.67 -1.53 7.66
N ASP A 85 -1.96 -1.59 6.36
CA ASP A 85 -2.75 -0.62 5.61
C ASP A 85 -3.82 -1.25 4.72
N GLY A 86 -3.89 -2.58 4.68
CA GLY A 86 -4.87 -3.33 3.88
C GLY A 86 -4.53 -3.37 2.40
N LEU A 87 -3.27 -3.11 2.04
CA LEU A 87 -2.72 -3.21 0.70
C LEU A 87 -1.66 -4.31 0.66
N ASP A 88 -1.38 -4.82 -0.53
CA ASP A 88 -0.23 -5.66 -0.84
C ASP A 88 0.89 -4.72 -1.32
N ASN A 89 1.82 -4.40 -0.40
CA ASN A 89 2.90 -3.43 -0.62
C ASN A 89 4.12 -4.09 -1.26
N ASP A 90 4.39 -5.36 -1.00
CA ASP A 90 5.52 -6.11 -1.54
C ASP A 90 5.21 -6.84 -2.85
N CYS A 91 3.96 -6.77 -3.28
CA CYS A 91 3.46 -7.26 -4.55
C CYS A 91 3.66 -8.77 -4.71
N ASP A 92 3.43 -9.53 -3.63
CA ASP A 92 3.46 -10.99 -3.62
C ASP A 92 2.06 -11.64 -3.77
N GLY A 93 1.00 -10.82 -3.71
CA GLY A 93 -0.40 -11.23 -3.82
C GLY A 93 -1.12 -11.44 -2.49
N VAL A 94 -0.51 -11.10 -1.36
CA VAL A 94 -1.08 -11.20 -0.02
C VAL A 94 -1.11 -9.83 0.65
N GLU A 95 -2.31 -9.32 0.95
CA GLU A 95 -2.47 -8.08 1.72
C GLU A 95 -2.08 -8.31 3.19
N ASP A 96 -1.29 -7.40 3.77
CA ASP A 96 -0.86 -7.40 5.18
C ASP A 96 -0.26 -8.76 5.63
N ASP A 97 0.66 -9.39 4.86
CA ASP A 97 1.16 -10.76 5.11
C ASP A 97 1.60 -11.04 6.58
N GLY A 98 0.68 -11.59 7.37
CA GLY A 98 0.86 -11.89 8.77
C GLY A 98 0.36 -10.77 9.71
N ASP A 99 1.30 -10.08 10.36
CA ASP A 99 1.02 -9.06 11.38
C ASP A 99 2.00 -7.87 11.27
N PRO A 100 2.03 -7.16 10.12
CA PRO A 100 2.96 -6.06 9.91
C PRO A 100 2.73 -4.93 10.93
N GLY A 101 3.79 -4.52 11.64
CA GLY A 101 3.70 -3.50 12.70
C GLY A 101 3.05 -3.98 14.01
N GLY A 102 2.62 -5.24 14.09
CA GLY A 102 2.11 -5.86 15.31
C GLY A 102 3.17 -6.27 16.32
N GLY A 103 2.71 -6.78 17.46
CA GLY A 103 3.54 -7.33 18.53
C GLY A 103 4.09 -6.31 19.54
N ALA A 104 3.77 -5.02 19.40
CA ALA A 104 4.19 -4.00 20.36
C ALA A 104 3.23 -3.93 21.55
N ALA A 105 3.75 -3.71 22.75
CA ALA A 105 2.91 -3.42 23.91
C ALA A 105 2.14 -2.11 23.70
N CYS A 106 0.86 -2.10 24.09
CA CYS A 106 -0.02 -0.96 23.95
C CYS A 106 -1.02 -0.91 25.11
N HIS A 107 -1.70 0.22 25.26
CA HIS A 107 -2.74 0.39 26.26
C HIS A 107 -4.11 0.48 25.57
N THR A 108 -5.03 -0.39 25.94
CA THR A 108 -6.36 -0.53 25.30
C THR A 108 -7.31 0.60 25.68
N GLY A 109 -7.05 1.24 26.82
CA GLY A 109 -7.94 2.25 27.41
C GLY A 109 -9.02 1.63 28.30
N LEU A 110 -9.05 0.31 28.44
CA LEU A 110 -9.86 -0.40 29.43
C LEU A 110 -9.22 -0.29 30.83
N GLN A 111 -9.97 -0.72 31.83
CA GLN A 111 -9.56 -0.71 33.23
C GLN A 111 -9.00 -2.07 33.66
N GLY A 112 -8.44 -2.11 34.87
CA GLY A 112 -7.97 -3.35 35.48
C GLY A 112 -6.96 -4.11 34.63
N VAL A 113 -7.09 -5.44 34.63
CA VAL A 113 -6.22 -6.35 33.88
C VAL A 113 -6.32 -6.19 32.36
N CYS A 114 -7.43 -5.63 31.86
CA CYS A 114 -7.69 -5.44 30.44
C CYS A 114 -6.93 -4.24 29.85
N ALA A 115 -6.31 -3.40 30.69
CA ALA A 115 -5.64 -2.17 30.29
C ALA A 115 -4.44 -2.43 29.36
N GLU A 116 -3.67 -3.48 29.65
CA GLU A 116 -2.49 -3.85 28.86
C GLU A 116 -2.88 -4.71 27.65
N GLY A 117 -2.34 -4.36 26.49
CA GLY A 117 -2.59 -5.05 25.24
C GLY A 117 -1.34 -5.22 24.38
N THR A 118 -1.53 -5.86 23.24
CA THR A 118 -0.54 -6.02 22.18
C THR A 118 -1.13 -5.52 20.86
N THR A 119 -0.32 -4.83 20.07
CA THR A 119 -0.76 -4.38 18.74
C THR A 119 -0.90 -5.57 17.80
N THR A 120 -1.97 -5.58 17.00
CA THR A 120 -2.22 -6.59 15.98
C THR A 120 -2.83 -5.92 14.76
N CYS A 121 -2.37 -6.28 13.58
CA CYS A 121 -2.91 -5.86 12.31
C CYS A 121 -4.24 -6.57 12.07
N VAL A 122 -5.33 -5.82 12.04
CA VAL A 122 -6.67 -6.35 11.83
C VAL A 122 -7.35 -5.52 10.76
N SER A 123 -7.54 -6.12 9.58
CA SER A 123 -8.24 -5.50 8.44
C SER A 123 -7.61 -4.16 8.01
N GLY A 124 -6.29 -4.14 7.77
CA GLY A 124 -5.57 -2.94 7.32
C GLY A 124 -5.46 -1.82 8.35
N SER A 125 -5.56 -2.16 9.64
CA SER A 125 -5.36 -1.19 10.72
C SER A 125 -4.78 -1.84 11.96
N LEU A 126 -3.79 -1.16 12.54
CA LEU A 126 -3.17 -1.61 13.77
C LEU A 126 -4.10 -1.37 14.95
N GLN A 127 -4.57 -2.44 15.58
CA GLN A 127 -5.45 -2.41 16.74
C GLN A 127 -4.69 -2.82 18.00
N CYS A 128 -5.02 -2.20 19.13
CA CYS A 128 -4.52 -2.64 20.43
C CYS A 128 -5.52 -3.64 21.03
N ILE A 129 -5.13 -4.92 21.08
CA ILE A 129 -5.97 -5.98 21.64
C ILE A 129 -5.50 -6.30 23.05
N GLN A 130 -6.43 -6.36 24.01
CA GLN A 130 -6.12 -6.68 25.40
C GLN A 130 -5.44 -8.05 25.52
N ASN A 131 -4.43 -8.13 26.40
CA ASN A 131 -3.74 -9.38 26.68
C ASN A 131 -4.57 -10.30 27.59
N VAL A 132 -5.48 -9.71 28.37
CA VAL A 132 -6.37 -10.39 29.31
C VAL A 132 -7.81 -9.96 29.02
N GLU A 133 -8.68 -10.92 28.76
CA GLU A 133 -10.12 -10.71 28.62
C GLU A 133 -10.76 -10.51 30.01
N ALA A 134 -11.81 -9.68 30.08
CA ALA A 134 -12.58 -9.53 31.30
C ALA A 134 -13.14 -10.89 31.74
N SER A 135 -13.02 -11.20 33.03
CA SER A 135 -13.58 -12.40 33.64
C SER A 135 -14.59 -12.04 34.73
N GLU A 136 -15.14 -13.04 35.41
CA GLU A 136 -15.84 -12.75 36.67
C GLU A 136 -14.85 -12.18 37.70
N GLU A 137 -15.34 -11.26 38.53
CA GLU A 137 -14.52 -10.63 39.57
C GLU A 137 -14.06 -11.65 40.61
N ILE A 138 -12.76 -11.66 40.90
CA ILE A 138 -12.15 -12.54 41.90
C ILE A 138 -12.00 -11.75 43.20
N CYS A 139 -12.83 -12.06 44.19
CA CYS A 139 -12.79 -11.32 45.44
C CYS A 139 -11.52 -11.59 46.26
N ASN A 140 -10.97 -10.52 46.84
CA ASN A 140 -9.79 -10.46 47.71
C ASN A 140 -8.47 -10.78 46.98
N ASP A 141 -8.31 -10.32 45.74
CA ASP A 141 -7.04 -10.37 45.01
C ASP A 141 -6.45 -8.99 44.67
N LEU A 142 -7.16 -7.90 45.00
CA LEU A 142 -6.80 -6.50 44.76
C LEU A 142 -6.71 -6.14 43.27
N VAL A 143 -7.41 -6.88 42.41
CA VAL A 143 -7.37 -6.72 40.95
C VAL A 143 -8.79 -6.57 40.39
N ASP A 144 -8.97 -5.59 39.51
CA ASP A 144 -10.19 -5.42 38.69
C ASP A 144 -10.14 -6.45 37.54
N ASN A 145 -10.77 -7.60 37.75
CA ASN A 145 -10.73 -8.75 36.83
C ASN A 145 -11.82 -8.67 35.76
N ASP A 146 -12.94 -8.02 36.07
CA ASP A 146 -14.04 -7.81 35.11
C ASP A 146 -13.91 -6.49 34.32
N CYS A 147 -12.90 -5.68 34.66
CA CYS A 147 -12.50 -4.45 34.01
C CYS A 147 -13.57 -3.34 34.08
N ASN A 148 -14.43 -3.38 35.11
CA ASN A 148 -15.48 -2.40 35.32
C ASN A 148 -14.99 -1.12 36.05
N GLY A 149 -13.78 -1.16 36.63
CA GLY A 149 -13.14 -0.05 37.34
C GLY A 149 -13.27 -0.08 38.86
N GLU A 150 -13.95 -1.07 39.41
CA GLU A 150 -14.03 -1.37 40.84
C GLU A 150 -13.11 -2.57 41.16
N VAL A 151 -12.75 -2.72 42.43
CA VAL A 151 -11.84 -3.79 42.88
C VAL A 151 -12.41 -4.41 44.14
N ASP A 152 -12.46 -5.73 44.20
CA ASP A 152 -12.84 -6.49 45.41
C ASP A 152 -14.11 -5.92 46.07
N CYS A 153 -14.03 -5.48 47.33
CA CYS A 153 -15.17 -5.04 48.13
C CYS A 153 -15.76 -3.70 47.70
N ASP A 154 -15.05 -2.96 46.84
CA ASP A 154 -15.63 -1.80 46.17
C ASP A 154 -16.47 -2.22 44.96
N ASP A 155 -16.34 -3.47 44.48
CA ASP A 155 -17.07 -4.03 43.34
C ASP A 155 -18.41 -4.68 43.76
N GLY A 156 -19.47 -4.32 43.02
CA GLY A 156 -20.80 -4.92 43.11
C GLY A 156 -20.85 -6.46 43.01
N ALA A 157 -19.91 -7.10 42.30
CA ALA A 157 -19.80 -8.54 42.16
C ALA A 157 -19.34 -9.26 43.44
N CYS A 158 -18.65 -8.55 44.35
CA CYS A 158 -18.09 -9.10 45.58
C CYS A 158 -18.86 -8.73 46.86
N ILE A 159 -20.01 -8.05 46.76
CA ILE A 159 -20.75 -7.57 47.94
C ILE A 159 -21.28 -8.67 48.87
N PHE A 160 -21.39 -9.90 48.38
CA PHE A 160 -21.81 -11.07 49.17
C PHE A 160 -20.63 -11.95 49.58
N ASP A 161 -19.41 -11.57 49.22
CA ASP A 161 -18.23 -12.27 49.62
C ASP A 161 -18.00 -12.10 51.14
N PRO A 162 -17.78 -13.20 51.90
CA PRO A 162 -17.60 -13.14 53.35
C PRO A 162 -16.46 -12.23 53.84
N TRP A 163 -15.55 -11.84 52.95
CA TRP A 163 -14.41 -10.98 53.26
C TRP A 163 -14.76 -9.49 53.16
N CYS A 164 -15.89 -9.13 52.54
CA CYS A 164 -16.30 -7.75 52.27
C CYS A 164 -17.30 -7.17 53.29
N GLU A 165 -17.28 -7.64 54.55
CA GLU A 165 -18.20 -7.12 55.56
C GLU A 165 -17.93 -5.64 55.89
N PRO A 166 -18.96 -4.78 55.89
CA PRO A 166 -18.81 -3.39 56.29
C PRO A 166 -18.42 -3.29 57.78
N GLY A 167 -17.22 -2.77 58.07
CA GLY A 167 -16.80 -2.41 59.43
C GLY A 167 -15.70 -3.26 60.07
N LYS A 168 -14.85 -3.90 59.28
CA LYS A 168 -13.51 -4.38 59.70
C LYS A 168 -12.43 -3.35 59.36
#